data_AF-A0A1C4WDZ5-F1
#
_entry.id   AF-A0A1C4WDZ5-F1
#
_cell.length_a   1.000
_cell.length_b   1.000
_cell.length_c   1.000
_cell.angle_alpha   90.00
_cell.angle_beta   90.00
_cell.angle_gamma   90.00
#
_symmetry.space_group_name_H-M   'P 1'
#
loop_
_entity.id
_entity.type
_entity.pdbx_description
1 polymer ?
#
loop_
_entity_poly.entity_id
_entity_poly.type
_entity_poly.pdbx_seq_one_letter_code
_entity_poly.pdbx_strand_id
1 'polypeptide(L)'
;MNRPGVVPVYGQRMGFSIKLAPGVRIRASSRGIRTSVGPRAARIHVGGGRTGFSSGVGPVGFYSSLGGGRRSGGRSSSAAGYQRQLAAQQRQAAQAQRAEEAQRLAHAFQRILELHRVDFPAAARPIAPPPAPPDRDGIRKHYESHALAGIGLFERSRRAQAKQQAAQWTEAEMQRQWASRLEQQAGWQHYLDQRWHQLCTNVPEVVLETLEEAFEDNEAPSAPVGVSADEVSLAVLVPGVEQVVPERMPATTQAGNLTLRKLPQRDRSAYYKQFVCGQVLVTVREALAVAPGIATARVAVLRQDGHDAYGRPRMSCLLAATFDRKALHGVRWQSADATAIVHDTSRELLLNSRARTGELLPLDLAAEAALAQLVAAVDLTELGSGR
;
A
#
# COMPACT_ATOMS: atom_id res chain seq x y z
N MET A 1 2.74 46.63 37.21
CA MET A 1 3.69 45.65 37.76
C MET A 1 3.33 44.26 37.25
N ASN A 2 4.27 43.62 36.55
CA ASN A 2 4.47 42.18 36.26
C ASN A 2 3.30 41.19 36.10
N ARG A 3 3.08 40.76 34.83
CA ARG A 3 3.26 39.41 34.20
C ARG A 3 2.63 38.12 34.83
N PRO A 4 2.43 37.02 34.05
CA PRO A 4 1.11 36.48 33.63
C PRO A 4 0.85 35.01 34.04
N GLY A 5 -0.35 34.46 33.76
CA GLY A 5 -0.61 33.01 33.87
C GLY A 5 -2.03 32.50 33.55
N VAL A 6 -2.21 31.99 32.31
CA VAL A 6 -2.92 30.76 31.85
C VAL A 6 -4.33 30.40 32.33
N VAL A 7 -5.30 30.26 31.39
CA VAL A 7 -6.38 29.23 31.39
C VAL A 7 -6.95 29.00 29.95
N PRO A 8 -7.69 27.91 29.63
CA PRO A 8 -7.30 26.92 28.62
C PRO A 8 -8.23 26.87 27.38
N VAL A 9 -7.74 26.22 26.33
CA VAL A 9 -8.47 25.96 25.08
C VAL A 9 -8.80 24.46 24.96
N TYR A 10 -10.08 24.12 24.78
CA TYR A 10 -10.60 22.95 24.04
C TYR A 10 -12.07 23.26 23.67
N GLY A 11 -12.60 23.06 22.46
CA GLY A 11 -12.13 22.32 21.30
C GLY A 11 -13.07 21.15 20.95
N GLN A 12 -14.03 21.37 20.03
CA GLN A 12 -14.63 20.33 19.18
C GLN A 12 -14.78 20.83 17.73
N ARG A 13 -14.43 20.12 16.65
CA ARG A 13 -13.49 18.99 16.39
C ARG A 13 -13.58 18.68 14.87
N MET A 14 -12.52 18.98 14.12
CA MET A 14 -12.20 18.46 12.77
C MET A 14 -11.10 17.40 12.94
N GLY A 15 -11.09 16.35 12.11
CA GLY A 15 -10.03 15.32 12.14
C GLY A 15 -9.04 15.54 11.00
N PHE A 16 -7.74 15.61 11.31
CA PHE A 16 -6.64 15.71 10.34
C PHE A 16 -5.49 14.78 10.76
N SER A 17 -4.69 14.33 9.79
CA SER A 17 -3.54 13.44 9.97
C SER A 17 -2.23 14.21 9.79
N ILE A 18 -1.27 14.02 10.70
CA ILE A 18 0.10 14.55 10.58
C ILE A 18 1.07 13.39 10.85
N LYS A 19 2.03 13.20 9.95
CA LYS A 19 3.11 12.19 10.05
C LYS A 19 4.24 12.78 10.88
N LEU A 20 4.73 12.06 11.89
CA LEU A 20 5.78 12.53 12.81
C LEU A 20 7.10 11.76 12.65
N ALA A 21 7.07 10.50 12.18
CA ALA A 21 8.24 9.66 11.84
C ALA A 21 7.78 8.38 11.09
N PRO A 22 8.69 7.60 10.46
CA PRO A 22 8.34 6.34 9.79
C PRO A 22 7.66 5.34 10.74
N GLY A 23 6.53 4.76 10.32
CA GLY A 23 5.80 3.73 11.08
C GLY A 23 4.99 4.20 12.30
N VAL A 24 5.00 5.49 12.65
CA VAL A 24 4.22 6.04 13.78
C VAL A 24 3.20 7.07 13.28
N ARG A 25 1.92 6.70 13.32
CA ARG A 25 0.79 7.63 13.11
C ARG A 25 0.06 7.86 14.42
N ILE A 26 -0.15 9.12 14.80
CA ILE A 26 -1.05 9.49 15.91
C ILE A 26 -2.36 9.96 15.29
N ARG A 27 -3.45 9.23 15.56
CA ARG A 27 -4.80 9.62 15.14
C ARG A 27 -5.56 10.17 16.34
N ALA A 28 -5.76 11.48 16.37
CA ALA A 28 -6.63 12.13 17.35
C ALA A 28 -8.05 12.23 16.77
N SER A 29 -9.02 11.63 17.46
CA SER A 29 -10.44 11.76 17.12
C SER A 29 -11.24 12.20 18.33
N SER A 30 -12.51 12.57 18.11
CA SER A 30 -13.45 12.90 19.19
C SER A 30 -13.67 11.79 20.22
N ARG A 31 -13.19 10.58 19.96
CA ARG A 31 -13.35 9.39 20.79
C ARG A 31 -12.05 8.90 21.44
N GLY A 32 -11.00 9.73 21.47
CA GLY A 32 -9.73 9.47 22.18
C GLY A 32 -8.49 9.38 21.28
N ILE A 33 -7.33 9.35 21.94
CA ILE A 33 -5.98 9.20 21.34
C ILE A 33 -5.73 7.70 21.15
N ARG A 34 -5.39 7.28 19.93
CA ARG A 34 -4.88 5.92 19.68
C ARG A 34 -3.55 5.99 18.97
N THR A 35 -2.56 5.34 19.56
CA THR A 35 -1.29 4.98 18.96
C THR A 35 -1.50 3.67 18.21
N SER A 36 -1.18 3.61 16.91
CA SER A 36 -1.19 2.35 16.16
C SER A 36 0.21 2.03 15.66
N VAL A 37 0.69 0.86 16.02
CA VAL A 37 1.93 0.24 15.53
C VAL A 37 1.52 -1.03 14.78
N GLY A 38 1.91 -1.16 13.52
CA GLY A 38 1.93 -2.43 12.78
C GLY A 38 0.58 -3.05 12.35
N PRO A 39 0.63 -4.06 11.47
CA PRO A 39 -0.42 -4.38 10.49
C PRO A 39 -1.56 -5.22 11.08
N ARG A 40 -2.75 -5.17 10.46
CA ARG A 40 -3.88 -6.04 10.82
C ARG A 40 -4.06 -7.17 9.80
N ALA A 41 -3.94 -8.41 10.26
CA ALA A 41 -5.00 -9.43 10.16
C ALA A 41 -4.55 -10.76 10.80
N ALA A 42 -5.12 -11.12 11.95
CA ALA A 42 -5.44 -12.51 12.31
C ALA A 42 -6.37 -12.51 13.53
N ARG A 43 -7.66 -12.82 13.33
CA ARG A 43 -8.54 -13.27 14.41
C ARG A 43 -8.61 -14.79 14.31
N ILE A 44 -8.26 -15.46 15.40
CA ILE A 44 -8.43 -16.90 15.56
C ILE A 44 -9.77 -17.11 16.28
N HIS A 45 -10.64 -17.92 15.69
CA HIS A 45 -11.82 -18.45 16.36
C HIS A 45 -11.47 -19.81 16.98
N VAL A 46 -11.61 -19.94 18.30
CA VAL A 46 -11.58 -21.23 19.00
C VAL A 46 -13.01 -21.56 19.42
N GLY A 47 -13.60 -22.55 18.78
CA GLY A 47 -14.95 -23.04 19.10
C GLY A 47 -15.05 -24.53 18.76
N GLY A 48 -15.41 -25.35 19.75
CA GLY A 48 -15.48 -26.80 19.65
C GLY A 48 -16.59 -27.29 18.73
N GLY A 49 -16.23 -28.05 17.70
CA GLY A 49 -17.16 -28.68 16.77
C GLY A 49 -16.40 -29.45 15.67
N ARG A 50 -16.98 -30.56 15.21
CA ARG A 50 -16.35 -31.57 14.33
C ARG A 50 -15.80 -31.00 13.01
N THR A 51 -14.64 -31.52 12.61
CA THR A 51 -13.88 -31.13 11.42
C THR A 51 -14.51 -31.62 10.12
N GLY A 52 -14.72 -30.71 9.17
CA GLY A 52 -14.99 -30.98 7.76
C GLY A 52 -14.66 -29.73 6.94
N PHE A 53 -14.02 -29.89 5.79
CA PHE A 53 -13.69 -28.78 4.89
C PHE A 53 -14.11 -29.13 3.46
N SER A 54 -14.92 -28.26 2.86
CA SER A 54 -15.02 -28.12 1.41
C SER A 54 -15.16 -26.63 1.09
N SER A 55 -14.45 -26.16 0.07
CA SER A 55 -14.92 -25.13 -0.87
C SER A 55 -13.83 -24.92 -1.92
N GLY A 56 -14.17 -25.09 -3.19
CA GLY A 56 -13.32 -24.81 -4.33
C GLY A 56 -13.73 -23.52 -5.02
N VAL A 57 -12.76 -22.75 -5.50
CA VAL A 57 -12.93 -21.70 -6.51
C VAL A 57 -11.64 -21.65 -7.35
N GLY A 58 -11.70 -22.08 -8.64
CA GLY A 58 -10.56 -22.10 -9.60
C GLY A 58 -10.17 -23.51 -10.08
N PRO A 59 -9.45 -23.66 -11.22
CA PRO A 59 -9.45 -24.87 -12.08
C PRO A 59 -8.76 -26.12 -11.49
N VAL A 60 -8.38 -26.13 -10.21
CA VAL A 60 -7.82 -27.31 -9.54
C VAL A 60 -8.56 -27.53 -8.22
N GLY A 61 -9.54 -28.43 -8.23
CA GLY A 61 -10.24 -28.91 -7.04
C GLY A 61 -9.58 -30.19 -6.52
N PHE A 62 -9.26 -30.24 -5.22
CA PHE A 62 -8.76 -31.45 -4.56
C PHE A 62 -9.88 -32.10 -3.75
N TYR A 63 -10.15 -33.37 -4.04
CA TYR A 63 -11.04 -34.24 -3.29
C TYR A 63 -10.21 -35.37 -2.68
N SER A 64 -10.47 -35.69 -1.40
CA SER A 64 -10.00 -36.95 -0.82
C SER A 64 -11.16 -37.60 -0.07
N SER A 65 -11.61 -38.75 -0.57
CA SER A 65 -12.62 -39.60 0.08
C SER A 65 -12.05 -40.28 1.33
N LEU A 66 -12.79 -40.21 2.44
CA LEU A 66 -12.60 -41.08 3.59
C LEU A 66 -13.37 -42.40 3.36
N GLY A 67 -12.67 -43.44 2.92
CA GLY A 67 -13.19 -44.80 2.84
C GLY A 67 -13.17 -45.50 4.20
N GLY A 68 -14.26 -46.23 4.52
CA GLY A 68 -14.50 -46.84 5.82
C GLY A 68 -13.99 -48.28 6.00
N GLY A 69 -14.16 -48.79 7.23
CA GLY A 69 -13.98 -50.19 7.60
C GLY A 69 -14.48 -50.48 9.03
N ARG A 70 -15.31 -51.54 9.18
CA ARG A 70 -15.97 -51.98 10.44
C ARG A 70 -15.14 -53.02 11.23
N ARG A 71 -15.23 -52.90 12.57
CA ARG A 71 -15.21 -53.88 13.70
C ARG A 71 -14.14 -54.99 13.77
N SER A 72 -13.41 -55.05 14.91
CA SER A 72 -13.19 -56.29 15.71
C SER A 72 -12.60 -55.95 17.10
N GLY A 73 -12.90 -56.77 18.11
CA GLY A 73 -12.71 -56.49 19.53
C GLY A 73 -11.37 -56.90 20.16
N GLY A 74 -11.19 -56.44 21.41
CA GLY A 74 -10.54 -57.15 22.51
C GLY A 74 -9.01 -57.32 22.55
N ARG A 75 -8.42 -56.78 23.63
CA ARG A 75 -7.17 -57.15 24.35
C ARG A 75 -5.82 -56.58 23.88
N SER A 76 -5.13 -56.03 24.88
CA SER A 76 -3.70 -55.65 24.97
C SER A 76 -3.24 -54.48 24.08
N SER A 77 -3.07 -53.30 24.68
CA SER A 77 -2.36 -52.18 24.08
C SER A 77 -0.86 -52.51 24.00
N SER A 78 -0.48 -53.27 22.98
CA SER A 78 0.92 -53.53 22.66
C SER A 78 1.61 -52.23 22.24
N ALA A 79 2.86 -52.03 22.68
CA ALA A 79 3.70 -50.90 22.26
C ALA A 79 3.75 -50.71 20.73
N ALA A 80 3.57 -51.79 19.96
CA ALA A 80 3.49 -51.79 18.49
C ALA A 80 2.23 -51.12 17.91
N GLY A 81 1.10 -51.12 18.63
CA GLY A 81 -0.11 -50.39 18.22
C GLY A 81 0.08 -48.87 18.38
N TYR A 82 0.67 -48.47 19.51
CA TYR A 82 1.02 -47.09 19.80
C TYR A 82 2.07 -46.54 18.81
N GLN A 83 3.12 -47.32 18.51
CA GLN A 83 4.13 -46.95 17.51
C GLN A 83 3.54 -46.75 16.10
N ARG A 84 2.58 -47.61 15.66
CA ARG A 84 1.90 -47.43 14.37
C ARG A 84 1.03 -46.18 14.33
N GLN A 85 0.35 -45.86 15.44
CA GLN A 85 -0.47 -44.65 15.55
C GLN A 85 0.41 -43.39 15.52
N LEU A 86 1.54 -43.38 16.21
CA LEU A 86 2.52 -42.29 16.15
C LEU A 86 3.11 -42.12 14.73
N ALA A 87 3.49 -43.21 14.06
CA ALA A 87 4.01 -43.14 12.69
C ALA A 87 2.94 -42.64 11.69
N ALA A 88 1.67 -43.00 11.88
CA ALA A 88 0.57 -42.47 11.07
C ALA A 88 0.35 -40.96 11.31
N GLN A 89 0.37 -40.52 12.56
CA GLN A 89 0.28 -39.10 12.92
C GLN A 89 1.46 -38.29 12.36
N GLN A 90 2.69 -38.80 12.47
CA GLN A 90 3.88 -38.17 11.90
C GLN A 90 3.80 -38.03 10.37
N ARG A 91 3.30 -39.07 9.67
CA ARG A 91 3.07 -38.99 8.22
C ARG A 91 2.01 -37.96 7.85
N GLN A 92 0.90 -37.89 8.61
CA GLN A 92 -0.13 -36.88 8.40
C GLN A 92 0.40 -35.46 8.63
N ALA A 93 1.17 -35.24 9.69
CA ALA A 93 1.81 -33.95 9.96
C ALA A 93 2.78 -33.55 8.86
N ALA A 94 3.62 -34.47 8.38
CA ALA A 94 4.55 -34.21 7.27
C ALA A 94 3.82 -33.92 5.95
N GLN A 95 2.68 -34.59 5.69
CA GLN A 95 1.85 -34.30 4.52
C GLN A 95 1.20 -32.92 4.61
N ALA A 96 0.66 -32.55 5.77
CA ALA A 96 0.09 -31.23 6.01
C ALA A 96 1.14 -30.12 5.82
N GLN A 97 2.33 -30.29 6.40
CA GLN A 97 3.45 -29.35 6.22
C GLN A 97 3.85 -29.19 4.75
N ARG A 98 3.94 -30.30 4.00
CA ARG A 98 4.24 -30.24 2.55
C ARG A 98 3.14 -29.53 1.75
N ALA A 99 1.88 -29.72 2.13
CA ALA A 99 0.75 -29.03 1.50
C ALA A 99 0.79 -27.51 1.78
N GLU A 100 1.07 -27.12 3.03
CA GLU A 100 1.26 -25.72 3.43
C GLU A 100 2.44 -25.07 2.69
N GLU A 101 3.58 -25.77 2.60
CA GLU A 101 4.75 -25.30 1.84
C GLU A 101 4.41 -25.11 0.36
N ALA A 102 3.69 -26.08 -0.24
CA ALA A 102 3.26 -25.99 -1.62
C ALA A 102 2.31 -24.80 -1.86
N GLN A 103 1.36 -24.57 -0.97
CA GLN A 103 0.45 -23.41 -1.04
C GLN A 103 1.24 -22.09 -0.95
N ARG A 104 2.18 -21.98 0.00
CA ARG A 104 3.03 -20.80 0.14
C ARG A 104 3.83 -20.52 -1.14
N LEU A 105 4.43 -21.55 -1.74
CA LEU A 105 5.17 -21.41 -2.98
C LEU A 105 4.27 -21.01 -4.15
N ALA A 106 3.08 -21.63 -4.28
CA ALA A 106 2.11 -21.27 -5.31
C ALA A 106 1.69 -19.80 -5.21
N HIS A 107 1.40 -19.31 -3.99
CA HIS A 107 1.08 -17.90 -3.76
C HIS A 107 2.24 -16.98 -4.11
N ALA A 108 3.48 -17.36 -3.82
CA ALA A 108 4.66 -16.57 -4.19
C ALA A 108 4.79 -16.42 -5.72
N PHE A 109 4.59 -17.50 -6.49
CA PHE A 109 4.61 -17.43 -7.94
C PHE A 109 3.42 -16.64 -8.51
N GLN A 110 2.22 -16.80 -7.95
CA GLN A 110 1.06 -16.02 -8.38
C GLN A 110 1.27 -14.53 -8.17
N ARG A 111 1.80 -14.13 -7.00
CA ARG A 111 2.13 -12.72 -6.72
C ARG A 111 3.08 -12.14 -7.77
N ILE A 112 4.11 -12.87 -8.20
CA ILE A 112 5.02 -12.43 -9.27
C ILE A 112 4.27 -12.25 -10.60
N LEU A 113 3.39 -13.20 -10.96
CA LEU A 113 2.68 -13.19 -12.23
C LEU A 113 1.60 -12.11 -12.32
N GLU A 114 1.04 -11.71 -11.17
CA GLU A 114 -0.11 -10.80 -11.07
C GLU A 114 0.27 -9.41 -10.59
N LEU A 115 1.54 -9.16 -10.30
CA LEU A 115 2.03 -7.91 -9.71
C LEU A 115 1.59 -6.66 -10.49
N HIS A 116 1.67 -6.70 -11.82
CA HIS A 116 1.29 -5.58 -12.70
C HIS A 116 -0.22 -5.39 -12.85
N ARG A 117 -1.06 -6.24 -12.26
CA ARG A 117 -2.52 -6.21 -12.42
C ARG A 117 -3.23 -5.31 -11.41
N VAL A 118 -2.48 -4.68 -10.50
CA VAL A 118 -3.00 -3.66 -9.57
C VAL A 118 -3.65 -2.53 -10.37
N ASP A 119 -4.74 -1.97 -9.86
CA ASP A 119 -5.40 -0.83 -10.49
C ASP A 119 -5.04 0.48 -9.77
N PHE A 120 -4.78 1.53 -10.55
CA PHE A 120 -4.39 2.84 -10.05
C PHE A 120 -5.42 3.85 -10.55
N PRO A 121 -6.37 4.28 -9.68
CA PRO A 121 -7.38 5.23 -10.09
C PRO A 121 -6.72 6.56 -10.45
N ALA A 122 -7.14 7.16 -11.57
CA ALA A 122 -6.67 8.47 -11.96
C ALA A 122 -6.96 9.49 -10.84
N ALA A 123 -5.98 10.32 -10.52
CA ALA A 123 -6.12 11.38 -9.55
C ALA A 123 -7.26 12.32 -9.97
N ALA A 124 -8.02 12.76 -8.98
CA ALA A 124 -9.10 13.71 -9.16
C ALA A 124 -8.83 14.97 -8.34
N ARG A 125 -9.38 16.09 -8.80
CA ARG A 125 -9.29 17.36 -8.08
C ARG A 125 -9.82 17.20 -6.65
N PRO A 126 -9.02 17.51 -5.63
CA PRO A 126 -9.44 17.40 -4.24
C PRO A 126 -10.51 18.45 -3.88
N ILE A 127 -11.48 18.04 -3.05
CA ILE A 127 -12.59 18.89 -2.59
C ILE A 127 -12.50 19.03 -1.07
N ALA A 128 -12.49 20.27 -0.58
CA ALA A 128 -12.49 20.56 0.84
C ALA A 128 -13.80 20.07 1.47
N PRO A 129 -13.74 19.25 2.53
CA PRO A 129 -14.95 18.70 3.15
C PRO A 129 -15.82 19.84 3.72
N PRO A 130 -17.15 19.68 3.71
CA PRO A 130 -18.03 20.68 4.29
C PRO A 130 -17.73 20.87 5.78
N PRO A 131 -17.75 22.11 6.29
CA PRO A 131 -17.49 22.36 7.70
C PRO A 131 -18.55 21.71 8.57
N ALA A 132 -18.13 21.23 9.75
CA ALA A 132 -19.08 20.77 10.75
C ALA A 132 -20.02 21.91 11.17
N PRO A 133 -21.30 21.64 11.46
CA PRO A 133 -22.22 22.65 11.96
C PRO A 133 -21.78 23.16 13.35
N PRO A 134 -22.07 24.42 13.73
CA PRO A 134 -21.81 24.93 15.07
C PRO A 134 -22.69 24.24 16.13
N ASP A 135 -22.20 24.15 17.37
CA ASP A 135 -22.94 23.54 18.47
C ASP A 135 -24.02 24.50 19.00
N ARG A 136 -25.22 24.39 18.42
CA ARG A 136 -26.37 25.23 18.79
C ARG A 136 -26.73 25.10 20.27
N ASP A 137 -26.66 23.90 20.84
CA ASP A 137 -27.08 23.67 22.22
C ASP A 137 -26.08 24.28 23.21
N GLY A 138 -24.78 24.15 22.94
CA GLY A 138 -23.73 24.81 23.72
C GLY A 138 -23.87 26.33 23.69
N ILE A 139 -24.04 26.90 22.49
CA ILE A 139 -24.21 28.36 22.29
C ILE A 139 -25.47 28.86 23.00
N ARG A 140 -26.60 28.16 22.86
CA ARG A 140 -27.85 28.51 23.55
C ARG A 140 -27.66 28.55 25.06
N LYS A 141 -27.09 27.49 25.65
CA LYS A 141 -26.87 27.40 27.10
C LYS A 141 -25.99 28.54 27.62
N HIS A 142 -24.96 28.92 26.87
CA HIS A 142 -24.09 30.04 27.20
C HIS A 142 -24.86 31.37 27.27
N TYR A 143 -25.58 31.73 26.20
CA TYR A 143 -26.33 32.99 26.17
C TYR A 143 -27.53 33.02 27.12
N GLU A 144 -28.22 31.90 27.32
CA GLU A 144 -29.31 31.82 28.31
C GLU A 144 -28.79 32.05 29.73
N SER A 145 -27.65 31.47 30.08
CA SER A 145 -27.02 31.65 31.38
C SER A 145 -26.56 33.10 31.59
N HIS A 146 -26.00 33.73 30.57
CA HIS A 146 -25.60 35.14 30.60
C HIS A 146 -26.82 36.08 30.71
N ALA A 147 -27.87 35.86 29.92
CA ALA A 147 -29.06 36.72 29.92
C ALA A 147 -29.90 36.59 31.21
N LEU A 148 -29.91 35.42 31.85
CA LEU A 148 -30.64 35.19 33.09
C LEU A 148 -29.84 35.57 34.36
N ALA A 149 -28.57 35.94 34.22
CA ALA A 149 -27.73 36.33 35.35
C ALA A 149 -28.32 37.55 36.07
N GLY A 150 -28.53 37.42 37.39
CA GLY A 150 -29.11 38.48 38.22
C GLY A 150 -30.64 38.63 38.15
N ILE A 151 -31.34 37.84 37.34
CA ILE A 151 -32.82 37.87 37.27
C ILE A 151 -33.43 36.86 38.24
N GLY A 152 -34.20 37.35 39.21
CA GLY A 152 -34.89 36.52 40.20
C GLY A 152 -35.86 35.50 39.59
N LEU A 153 -36.06 34.36 40.26
CA LEU A 153 -36.89 33.26 39.77
C LEU A 153 -38.37 33.66 39.57
N PHE A 154 -38.86 34.64 40.33
CA PHE A 154 -40.24 35.11 40.28
C PHE A 154 -40.50 36.22 39.23
N GLU A 155 -39.44 36.77 38.61
CA GLU A 155 -39.55 37.83 37.60
C GLU A 155 -39.91 37.28 36.20
N ARG A 156 -41.08 36.62 36.09
CA ARG A 156 -41.47 35.82 34.90
C ARG A 156 -41.39 36.59 33.58
N SER A 157 -41.85 37.84 33.54
CA SER A 157 -41.82 38.69 32.34
C SER A 157 -40.39 39.03 31.91
N ARG A 158 -39.53 39.44 32.84
CA ARG A 158 -38.11 39.73 32.57
C ARG A 158 -37.35 38.48 32.16
N ARG A 159 -37.62 37.33 32.77
CA ARG A 159 -37.02 36.04 32.35
C ARG A 159 -37.43 35.64 30.93
N ALA A 160 -38.70 35.88 30.56
CA ALA A 160 -39.17 35.62 29.19
C ALA A 160 -38.45 36.52 28.17
N GLN A 161 -38.33 37.82 28.47
CA GLN A 161 -37.59 38.77 27.65
C GLN A 161 -36.10 38.39 27.53
N ALA A 162 -35.45 38.04 28.63
CA ALA A 162 -34.05 37.60 28.65
C ALA A 162 -33.82 36.33 27.80
N LYS A 163 -34.74 35.35 27.85
CA LYS A 163 -34.67 34.16 27.00
C LYS A 163 -34.86 34.50 25.51
N GLN A 164 -35.76 35.41 25.18
CA GLN A 164 -35.95 35.87 23.80
C GLN A 164 -34.70 36.57 23.28
N GLN A 165 -34.06 37.41 24.10
CA GLN A 165 -32.79 38.05 23.77
C GLN A 165 -31.66 37.03 23.60
N ALA A 166 -31.55 36.05 24.50
CA ALA A 166 -30.57 34.96 24.39
C ALA A 166 -30.76 34.13 23.11
N ALA A 167 -32.01 33.89 22.69
CA ALA A 167 -32.31 33.21 21.44
C ALA A 167 -31.84 34.02 20.22
N GLN A 168 -32.04 35.34 20.22
CA GLN A 168 -31.54 36.24 19.16
C GLN A 168 -30.00 36.23 19.10
N TRP A 169 -29.32 36.30 20.25
CA TRP A 169 -27.86 36.21 20.30
C TRP A 169 -27.33 34.84 19.86
N THR A 170 -28.02 33.77 20.25
CA THR A 170 -27.69 32.41 19.80
C THR A 170 -27.74 32.30 18.29
N GLU A 171 -28.80 32.82 17.66
CA GLU A 171 -28.94 32.77 16.20
C GLU A 171 -27.89 33.63 15.50
N ALA A 172 -27.62 34.84 16.01
CA ALA A 172 -26.56 35.70 15.47
C ALA A 172 -25.16 35.04 15.58
N GLU A 173 -24.87 34.38 16.70
CA GLU A 173 -23.60 33.67 16.89
C GLU A 173 -23.50 32.42 16.02
N MET A 174 -24.59 31.67 15.85
CA MET A 174 -24.66 30.55 14.90
C MET A 174 -24.31 31.01 13.49
N GLN A 175 -24.91 32.11 13.03
CA GLN A 175 -24.64 32.69 11.71
C GLN A 175 -23.18 33.13 11.57
N ARG A 176 -22.62 33.81 12.59
CA ARG A 176 -21.21 34.21 12.60
C ARG A 176 -20.25 33.02 12.51
N GLN A 177 -20.44 32.01 13.37
CA GLN A 177 -19.58 30.83 13.37
C GLN A 177 -19.71 30.03 12.07
N TRP A 178 -20.93 29.94 11.53
CA TRP A 178 -21.16 29.27 10.26
C TRP A 178 -20.48 30.00 9.11
N ALA A 179 -20.64 31.33 9.01
CA ALA A 179 -19.98 32.15 7.99
C ALA A 179 -18.45 32.02 8.04
N SER A 180 -17.85 32.10 9.24
CA SER A 180 -16.40 31.94 9.40
C SER A 180 -15.91 30.55 8.99
N ARG A 181 -16.67 29.49 9.30
CA ARG A 181 -16.33 28.12 8.89
C ARG A 181 -16.45 27.93 7.38
N LEU A 182 -17.44 28.55 6.74
CA LEU A 182 -17.58 28.54 5.28
C LEU A 182 -16.42 29.28 4.60
N GLU A 183 -16.01 30.44 5.14
CA GLU A 183 -14.85 31.18 4.66
C GLU A 183 -13.56 30.36 4.78
N GLN A 184 -13.35 29.69 5.93
CA GLN A 184 -12.23 28.78 6.11
C GLN A 184 -12.25 27.63 5.09
N GLN A 185 -13.42 27.01 4.87
CA GLN A 185 -13.55 25.96 3.86
C GLN A 185 -13.22 26.48 2.45
N ALA A 186 -13.69 27.67 2.09
CA ALA A 186 -13.38 28.29 0.81
C ALA A 186 -11.87 28.56 0.65
N GLY A 187 -11.20 29.03 1.70
CA GLY A 187 -9.75 29.18 1.74
C GLY A 187 -9.00 27.86 1.53
N TRP A 188 -9.45 26.79 2.21
CA TRP A 188 -8.90 25.45 2.00
C TRP A 188 -9.12 24.94 0.57
N GLN A 189 -10.31 25.14 0.00
CA GLN A 189 -10.59 24.76 -1.38
C GLN A 189 -9.67 25.51 -2.35
N HIS A 190 -9.43 26.80 -2.12
CA HIS A 190 -8.54 27.60 -2.96
C HIS A 190 -7.10 27.06 -2.94
N TYR A 191 -6.58 26.71 -1.75
CA TYR A 191 -5.27 26.08 -1.62
C TYR A 191 -5.19 24.74 -2.38
N LEU A 192 -6.22 23.90 -2.24
CA LEU A 192 -6.32 22.62 -2.93
C LEU A 192 -6.37 22.79 -4.45
N ASP A 193 -7.07 23.82 -4.93
CA ASP A 193 -7.17 24.15 -6.36
C ASP A 193 -5.84 24.60 -6.95
N GLN A 194 -5.09 25.41 -6.21
CA GLN A 194 -3.75 25.84 -6.61
C GLN A 194 -2.80 24.64 -6.71
N ARG A 195 -2.78 23.76 -5.69
CA ARG A 195 -1.97 22.53 -5.71
C ARG A 195 -2.36 21.62 -6.87
N TRP A 196 -3.66 21.43 -7.11
CA TRP A 196 -4.15 20.66 -8.24
C TRP A 196 -3.71 21.25 -9.59
N HIS A 197 -3.78 22.57 -9.73
CA HIS A 197 -3.31 23.25 -10.93
C HIS A 197 -1.81 23.03 -11.16
N GLN A 198 -0.98 23.19 -10.11
CA GLN A 198 0.46 22.95 -10.18
C GLN A 198 0.81 21.51 -10.58
N LEU A 199 0.04 20.53 -10.09
CA LEU A 199 0.20 19.13 -10.46
C LEU A 199 -0.17 18.88 -11.93
N CYS A 200 -1.26 19.49 -12.42
CA CYS A 200 -1.67 19.40 -13.83
C CYS A 200 -0.72 20.12 -14.79
N THR A 201 -0.01 21.15 -14.33
CA THR A 201 0.98 21.89 -15.13
C THR A 201 2.41 21.40 -14.93
N ASN A 202 2.59 20.27 -14.23
CA ASN A 202 3.86 19.59 -13.98
C ASN A 202 4.91 20.48 -13.29
N VAL A 203 4.50 21.27 -12.29
CA VAL A 203 5.47 21.96 -11.42
C VAL A 203 6.35 20.91 -10.73
N PRO A 204 7.67 20.87 -10.99
CA PRO A 204 8.53 19.74 -10.61
C PRO A 204 8.43 19.37 -9.12
N GLU A 205 8.53 20.35 -8.23
CA GLU A 205 8.54 20.13 -6.79
C GLU A 205 7.23 19.50 -6.29
N VAL A 206 6.10 19.94 -6.87
CA VAL A 206 4.78 19.42 -6.50
C VAL A 206 4.58 18.00 -7.03
N VAL A 207 5.04 17.72 -8.26
CA VAL A 207 4.96 16.38 -8.84
C VAL A 207 5.84 15.40 -8.05
N LEU A 208 7.09 15.77 -7.77
CA LEU A 208 8.03 14.93 -7.02
C LEU A 208 7.48 14.60 -5.63
N GLU A 209 7.05 15.61 -4.86
CA GLU A 209 6.46 15.41 -3.52
C GLU A 209 5.22 14.48 -3.58
N THR A 210 4.35 14.67 -4.56
CA THR A 210 3.13 13.86 -4.71
C THR A 210 3.46 12.41 -5.07
N LEU A 211 4.47 12.19 -5.92
CA LEU A 211 4.91 10.84 -6.31
C LEU A 211 5.66 10.12 -5.19
N GLU A 212 6.47 10.83 -4.40
CA GLU A 212 7.11 10.28 -3.20
C GLU A 212 6.08 9.78 -2.19
N GLU A 213 5.00 10.55 -1.95
CA GLU A 213 3.91 10.11 -1.08
C GLU A 213 3.19 8.88 -1.65
N ALA A 214 2.95 8.85 -2.97
CA ALA A 214 2.29 7.72 -3.61
C ALA A 214 3.13 6.43 -3.52
N PHE A 215 4.45 6.51 -3.71
CA PHE A 215 5.32 5.34 -3.72
C PHE A 215 5.65 4.77 -2.34
N GLU A 216 5.25 5.41 -1.24
CA GLU A 216 5.58 4.97 0.11
C GLU A 216 5.10 3.54 0.41
N ASP A 217 3.96 3.13 -0.16
CA ASP A 217 3.35 1.82 0.08
C ASP A 217 3.77 0.76 -0.97
N ASN A 218 4.69 1.08 -1.88
CA ASN A 218 5.12 0.14 -2.93
C ASN A 218 5.98 -1.01 -2.41
N GLU A 219 5.80 -2.19 -3.01
CA GLU A 219 6.59 -3.38 -2.68
C GLU A 219 8.08 -3.21 -2.98
N ALA A 220 8.40 -2.60 -4.13
CA ALA A 220 9.76 -2.23 -4.48
C ALA A 220 9.98 -0.74 -4.18
N PRO A 221 11.02 -0.38 -3.39
CA PRO A 221 11.36 1.01 -3.15
C PRO A 221 11.53 1.74 -4.47
N SER A 222 10.77 2.82 -4.65
CA SER A 222 10.74 3.61 -5.88
C SER A 222 10.87 5.08 -5.53
N ALA A 223 11.61 5.84 -6.33
CA ALA A 223 11.78 7.27 -6.15
C ALA A 223 11.60 8.01 -7.48
N PRO A 224 10.88 9.14 -7.48
CA PRO A 224 10.95 10.07 -8.58
C PRO A 224 12.27 10.86 -8.48
N VAL A 225 13.03 10.91 -9.57
CA VAL A 225 14.38 11.52 -9.61
C VAL A 225 14.33 12.92 -10.19
N GLY A 226 13.39 13.19 -11.08
CA GLY A 226 13.26 14.49 -11.73
C GLY A 226 12.06 14.57 -12.65
N VAL A 227 11.65 15.80 -12.94
CA VAL A 227 10.56 16.12 -13.86
C VAL A 227 11.07 17.15 -14.86
N SER A 228 10.84 16.89 -16.14
CA SER A 228 11.18 17.80 -17.22
C SER A 228 10.00 17.88 -18.18
N ALA A 229 9.38 19.06 -18.26
CA ALA A 229 8.14 19.28 -19.00
C ALA A 229 7.02 18.28 -18.60
N ASP A 230 6.67 17.33 -19.45
CA ASP A 230 5.68 16.29 -19.22
C ASP A 230 6.29 14.89 -19.06
N GLU A 231 7.61 14.81 -18.88
CA GLU A 231 8.33 13.57 -18.58
C GLU A 231 8.78 13.52 -17.12
N VAL A 232 8.54 12.37 -16.47
CA VAL A 232 9.09 12.04 -15.16
C VAL A 232 10.18 10.97 -15.27
N SER A 233 11.28 11.15 -14.56
CA SER A 233 12.34 10.16 -14.38
C SER A 233 12.16 9.42 -13.05
N LEU A 234 12.21 8.09 -13.08
CA LEU A 234 11.91 7.20 -11.97
C LEU A 234 13.06 6.21 -11.76
N ALA A 235 13.38 5.91 -10.51
CA ALA A 235 14.28 4.83 -10.11
C ALA A 235 13.50 3.78 -9.31
N VAL A 236 13.67 2.50 -9.65
CA VAL A 236 13.04 1.37 -8.95
C VAL A 236 14.12 0.43 -8.46
N LEU A 237 14.19 0.21 -7.15
CA LEU A 237 15.13 -0.72 -6.54
C LEU A 237 14.49 -2.10 -6.38
N VAL A 238 15.03 -3.10 -7.07
CA VAL A 238 14.55 -4.48 -6.98
C VAL A 238 15.50 -5.37 -6.17
N PRO A 239 14.95 -6.30 -5.37
CA PRO A 239 15.74 -7.34 -4.71
C PRO A 239 16.35 -8.33 -5.72
N GLY A 240 17.35 -9.08 -5.25
CA GLY A 240 17.99 -10.14 -6.04
C GLY A 240 17.08 -11.34 -6.30
N VAL A 241 17.40 -12.12 -7.34
CA VAL A 241 16.59 -13.28 -7.79
C VAL A 241 16.32 -14.29 -6.67
N GLU A 242 17.26 -14.48 -5.74
CA GLU A 242 17.12 -15.44 -4.65
C GLU A 242 16.13 -15.02 -3.56
N GLN A 243 15.91 -13.71 -3.42
CA GLN A 243 14.98 -13.15 -2.44
C GLN A 243 13.54 -13.16 -2.96
N VAL A 244 13.36 -13.17 -4.28
CA VAL A 244 12.05 -13.07 -4.94
C VAL A 244 11.54 -14.42 -5.42
N VAL A 245 12.38 -15.16 -6.14
CA VAL A 245 11.95 -16.35 -6.87
C VAL A 245 12.31 -17.60 -6.07
N PRO A 246 11.31 -18.37 -5.59
CA PRO A 246 11.57 -19.59 -4.86
C PRO A 246 12.36 -20.63 -5.68
N GLU A 247 13.22 -21.39 -5.02
CA GLU A 247 14.04 -22.42 -5.67
C GLU A 247 13.27 -23.68 -6.08
N ARG A 248 12.08 -23.88 -5.50
CA ARG A 248 11.23 -25.04 -5.73
C ARG A 248 9.84 -24.59 -6.14
N MET A 249 9.17 -25.43 -6.93
CA MET A 249 7.79 -25.21 -7.30
C MET A 249 6.91 -26.42 -6.97
N PRO A 250 5.65 -26.19 -6.58
CA PRO A 250 4.66 -27.26 -6.46
C PRO A 250 4.48 -27.96 -7.80
N ALA A 251 4.42 -29.29 -7.76
CA ALA A 251 4.18 -30.14 -8.90
C ALA A 251 3.41 -31.39 -8.46
N THR A 252 2.88 -32.12 -9.43
CA THR A 252 2.15 -33.37 -9.19
C THR A 252 2.86 -34.50 -9.90
N THR A 253 3.02 -35.63 -9.23
CA THR A 253 3.49 -36.87 -9.88
C THR A 253 2.43 -37.41 -10.84
N GLN A 254 2.80 -38.35 -11.72
CA GLN A 254 1.83 -39.06 -12.58
C GLN A 254 0.70 -39.73 -11.79
N ALA A 255 0.97 -40.13 -10.54
CA ALA A 255 -0.01 -40.74 -9.64
C ALA A 255 -0.87 -39.72 -8.86
N GLY A 256 -0.77 -38.42 -9.14
CA GLY A 256 -1.57 -37.39 -8.45
C GLY A 256 -0.99 -36.89 -7.11
N ASN A 257 0.14 -37.45 -6.65
CA ASN A 257 0.74 -37.03 -5.38
C ASN A 257 1.48 -35.70 -5.50
N LEU A 258 1.33 -34.85 -4.48
CA LEU A 258 2.03 -33.57 -4.34
C LEU A 258 3.54 -33.77 -4.20
N THR A 259 4.30 -33.00 -4.97
CA THR A 259 5.76 -32.95 -4.93
C THR A 259 6.26 -31.52 -5.05
N LEU A 260 7.48 -31.28 -4.58
CA LEU A 260 8.17 -30.00 -4.70
C LEU A 260 9.44 -30.22 -5.53
N ARG A 261 9.40 -29.82 -6.80
CA ARG A 261 10.53 -30.00 -7.72
C ARG A 261 11.42 -28.76 -7.74
N LYS A 262 12.72 -28.95 -7.97
CA LYS A 262 13.66 -27.84 -8.17
C LYS A 262 13.27 -27.07 -9.42
N LEU A 263 13.24 -25.75 -9.33
CA LEU A 263 12.95 -24.86 -10.45
C LEU A 263 14.19 -24.77 -11.36
N PRO A 264 14.08 -25.08 -12.67
CA PRO A 264 15.17 -24.90 -13.60
C PRO A 264 15.65 -23.44 -13.67
N GLN A 265 16.95 -23.23 -13.93
CA GLN A 265 17.53 -21.87 -13.96
C GLN A 265 16.86 -20.95 -14.99
N ARG A 266 16.44 -21.50 -16.14
CA ARG A 266 15.72 -20.76 -17.18
C ARG A 266 14.38 -20.24 -16.68
N ASP A 267 13.60 -21.11 -16.03
CA ASP A 267 12.29 -20.74 -15.48
C ASP A 267 12.46 -19.73 -14.33
N ARG A 268 13.45 -19.93 -13.47
CA ARG A 268 13.80 -18.98 -12.40
C ARG A 268 14.11 -17.60 -12.96
N SER A 269 14.89 -17.54 -14.04
CA SER A 269 15.23 -16.29 -14.73
C SER A 269 14.00 -15.63 -15.37
N ALA A 270 13.09 -16.42 -15.95
CA ALA A 270 11.85 -15.92 -16.54
C ALA A 270 10.90 -15.31 -15.49
N TYR A 271 10.72 -15.98 -14.33
CA TYR A 271 9.94 -15.41 -13.22
C TYR A 271 10.58 -14.13 -12.67
N TYR A 272 11.91 -14.08 -12.58
CA TYR A 272 12.58 -12.87 -12.13
C TYR A 272 12.39 -11.71 -13.13
N LYS A 273 12.49 -11.98 -14.43
CA LYS A 273 12.21 -11.00 -15.47
C LYS A 273 10.76 -10.49 -15.40
N GLN A 274 9.81 -11.40 -15.19
CA GLN A 274 8.41 -11.06 -14.99
C GLN A 274 8.21 -10.15 -13.77
N PHE A 275 8.86 -10.46 -12.64
CA PHE A 275 8.81 -9.64 -11.44
C PHE A 275 9.36 -8.23 -11.70
N VAL A 276 10.54 -8.12 -12.32
CA VAL A 276 11.17 -6.84 -12.65
C VAL A 276 10.27 -5.99 -13.56
N CYS A 277 9.74 -6.59 -14.64
CA CYS A 277 8.81 -5.91 -15.53
C CYS A 277 7.51 -5.53 -14.82
N GLY A 278 7.05 -6.36 -13.88
CA GLY A 278 5.88 -6.08 -13.06
C GLY A 278 6.07 -4.85 -12.19
N GLN A 279 7.22 -4.73 -11.51
CA GLN A 279 7.53 -3.58 -10.67
C GLN A 279 7.61 -2.29 -11.49
N VAL A 280 8.23 -2.36 -12.68
CA VAL A 280 8.24 -1.25 -13.64
C VAL A 280 6.81 -0.78 -13.96
N LEU A 281 5.91 -1.70 -14.31
CA LEU A 281 4.55 -1.36 -14.67
C LEU A 281 3.74 -0.82 -13.48
N VAL A 282 3.97 -1.33 -12.27
CA VAL A 282 3.36 -0.79 -11.05
C VAL A 282 3.77 0.67 -10.86
N THR A 283 5.07 0.95 -10.79
CA THR A 283 5.58 2.30 -10.54
C THR A 283 5.18 3.28 -11.65
N VAL A 284 5.29 2.88 -12.91
CA VAL A 284 4.93 3.75 -14.05
C VAL A 284 3.45 4.06 -14.07
N ARG A 285 2.57 3.05 -13.87
CA ARG A 285 1.13 3.27 -13.89
C ARG A 285 0.66 4.11 -12.72
N GLU A 286 1.21 3.89 -11.54
CA GLU A 286 0.93 4.71 -10.38
C GLU A 286 1.36 6.16 -10.62
N ALA A 287 2.58 6.37 -11.13
CA ALA A 287 3.08 7.71 -11.43
C ALA A 287 2.15 8.47 -12.39
N LEU A 288 1.74 7.80 -13.46
CA LEU A 288 0.83 8.37 -14.44
C LEU A 288 -0.59 8.56 -13.86
N ALA A 289 -1.07 7.67 -12.99
CA ALA A 289 -2.37 7.85 -12.36
C ALA A 289 -2.38 9.05 -11.42
N VAL A 290 -1.31 9.24 -10.65
CA VAL A 290 -1.18 10.28 -9.62
C VAL A 290 -0.87 11.65 -10.21
N ALA A 291 -0.01 11.72 -11.24
CA ALA A 291 0.39 12.97 -11.90
C ALA A 291 -0.31 13.12 -13.27
N PRO A 292 -1.51 13.75 -13.34
CA PRO A 292 -2.32 13.81 -14.56
C PRO A 292 -1.66 14.58 -15.72
N GLY A 293 -0.79 15.55 -15.43
CA GLY A 293 -0.10 16.34 -16.44
C GLY A 293 1.08 15.61 -17.09
N ILE A 294 1.59 14.55 -16.48
CA ILE A 294 2.73 13.77 -17.00
C ILE A 294 2.25 12.88 -18.15
N ALA A 295 2.90 12.99 -19.30
CA ALA A 295 2.61 12.19 -20.48
C ALA A 295 3.58 11.02 -20.65
N THR A 296 4.81 11.15 -20.15
CA THR A 296 5.88 10.16 -20.34
C THR A 296 6.55 9.82 -19.01
N ALA A 297 6.85 8.54 -18.81
CA ALA A 297 7.61 8.06 -17.66
C ALA A 297 8.85 7.31 -18.15
N ARG A 298 10.02 7.79 -17.73
CA ARG A 298 11.31 7.13 -17.94
C ARG A 298 11.73 6.44 -16.65
N VAL A 299 12.03 5.16 -16.72
CA VAL A 299 12.31 4.34 -15.53
C VAL A 299 13.64 3.62 -15.68
N ALA A 300 14.42 3.62 -14.62
CA ALA A 300 15.62 2.81 -14.46
C ALA A 300 15.44 1.84 -13.29
N VAL A 301 15.61 0.54 -13.56
CA VAL A 301 15.56 -0.51 -12.54
C VAL A 301 16.96 -0.80 -12.04
N LEU A 302 17.15 -0.66 -10.73
CA LEU A 302 18.41 -0.84 -10.04
C LEU A 302 18.37 -2.09 -9.16
N ARG A 303 19.50 -2.77 -9.05
CA ARG A 303 19.70 -3.87 -8.10
C ARG A 303 21.02 -3.67 -7.36
N GLN A 304 21.02 -3.98 -6.07
CA GLN A 304 22.24 -4.05 -5.28
C GLN A 304 22.95 -5.39 -5.52
N ASP A 305 24.14 -5.35 -6.12
CA ASP A 305 25.00 -6.51 -6.43
C ASP A 305 26.15 -6.67 -5.41
N GLY A 306 25.85 -6.41 -4.13
CA GLY A 306 26.80 -6.52 -3.02
C GLY A 306 27.35 -5.17 -2.56
N HIS A 307 28.58 -5.18 -2.04
CA HIS A 307 29.29 -3.99 -1.56
C HIS A 307 30.67 -3.93 -2.20
N ASP A 308 31.20 -2.72 -2.38
CA ASP A 308 32.59 -2.49 -2.78
C ASP A 308 33.56 -2.72 -1.61
N ALA A 309 34.86 -2.55 -1.87
CA ALA A 309 35.91 -2.73 -0.87
C ALA A 309 35.82 -1.75 0.32
N TYR A 310 35.04 -0.67 0.18
CA TYR A 310 34.82 0.35 1.21
C TYR A 310 33.48 0.14 1.93
N GLY A 311 32.76 -0.95 1.65
CA GLY A 311 31.46 -1.25 2.25
C GLY A 311 30.31 -0.46 1.65
N ARG A 312 30.49 0.24 0.53
CA ARG A 312 29.40 0.95 -0.16
C ARG A 312 28.63 -0.03 -1.05
N PRO A 313 27.29 0.00 -1.06
CA PRO A 313 26.50 -0.86 -1.93
C PRO A 313 26.87 -0.64 -3.41
N ARG A 314 27.11 -1.74 -4.14
CA ARG A 314 27.36 -1.71 -5.58
C ARG A 314 26.03 -1.82 -6.32
N MET A 315 25.68 -0.79 -7.07
CA MET A 315 24.43 -0.73 -7.83
C MET A 315 24.67 -1.13 -9.29
N SER A 316 23.73 -1.89 -9.83
CA SER A 316 23.67 -2.28 -11.23
C SER A 316 22.32 -1.91 -11.81
N CYS A 317 22.29 -1.29 -12.98
CA CYS A 317 21.04 -1.07 -13.72
C CYS A 317 20.71 -2.32 -14.53
N LEU A 318 19.52 -2.89 -14.35
CA LEU A 318 19.09 -4.12 -15.04
C LEU A 318 18.23 -3.84 -16.28
N LEU A 319 17.48 -2.75 -16.25
CA LEU A 319 16.50 -2.38 -17.26
C LEU A 319 16.34 -0.87 -17.23
N ALA A 320 16.31 -0.24 -18.40
CA ALA A 320 15.85 1.13 -18.55
C ALA A 320 14.79 1.18 -19.66
N ALA A 321 13.70 1.90 -19.42
CA ALA A 321 12.61 1.99 -20.38
C ALA A 321 11.89 3.33 -20.33
N THR A 322 11.26 3.70 -21.43
CA THR A 322 10.45 4.92 -21.55
C THR A 322 9.04 4.54 -22.00
N PHE A 323 8.03 5.02 -21.29
CA PHE A 323 6.63 4.73 -21.55
C PHE A 323 5.84 6.01 -21.77
N ASP A 324 5.08 6.05 -22.86
CA ASP A 324 4.08 7.10 -23.07
C ASP A 324 2.73 6.64 -22.49
N ARG A 325 2.05 7.52 -21.76
CA ARG A 325 0.72 7.25 -21.17
C ARG A 325 -0.24 6.65 -22.18
N LYS A 326 -0.25 7.18 -23.41
CA LYS A 326 -1.12 6.72 -24.49
C LYS A 326 -0.82 5.29 -24.94
N ALA A 327 0.42 4.82 -24.85
CA ALA A 327 0.81 3.47 -25.23
C ALA A 327 0.26 2.41 -24.25
N LEU A 328 -0.05 2.81 -23.02
CA LEU A 328 -0.66 1.94 -22.01
C LEU A 328 -2.18 1.84 -22.13
N HIS A 329 -2.82 2.66 -22.98
CA HIS A 329 -4.25 2.57 -23.23
C HIS A 329 -4.59 1.31 -24.03
N GLY A 330 -5.61 0.58 -23.60
CA GLY A 330 -6.08 -0.63 -24.30
C GLY A 330 -5.26 -1.90 -24.02
N VAL A 331 -4.21 -1.82 -23.19
CA VAL A 331 -3.48 -3.00 -22.72
C VAL A 331 -4.44 -3.97 -22.03
N ARG A 332 -4.32 -5.25 -22.37
CA ARG A 332 -5.13 -6.33 -21.77
C ARG A 332 -4.52 -6.81 -20.46
N TRP A 333 -4.57 -5.96 -19.42
CA TRP A 333 -3.92 -6.17 -18.12
C TRP A 333 -4.19 -7.54 -17.47
N GLN A 334 -5.39 -8.07 -17.64
CA GLN A 334 -5.78 -9.35 -17.02
C GLN A 334 -5.22 -10.59 -17.73
N SER A 335 -4.81 -10.48 -18.99
CA SER A 335 -4.37 -11.64 -19.80
C SER A 335 -2.94 -11.53 -20.30
N ALA A 336 -2.41 -10.34 -20.49
CA ALA A 336 -1.04 -10.13 -20.94
C ALA A 336 -0.06 -10.24 -19.77
N ASP A 337 1.11 -10.84 -20.02
CA ASP A 337 2.19 -10.89 -19.04
C ASP A 337 2.98 -9.57 -19.02
N ALA A 338 3.57 -9.23 -17.87
CA ALA A 338 4.30 -7.98 -17.68
C ALA A 338 5.48 -7.82 -18.65
N THR A 339 6.17 -8.91 -18.99
CA THR A 339 7.32 -8.86 -19.90
C THR A 339 6.90 -8.44 -21.31
N ALA A 340 5.81 -9.03 -21.82
CA ALA A 340 5.23 -8.67 -23.11
C ALA A 340 4.71 -7.24 -23.11
N ILE A 341 3.99 -6.82 -22.05
CA ILE A 341 3.50 -5.43 -21.94
C ILE A 341 4.67 -4.44 -21.98
N VAL A 342 5.72 -4.66 -21.19
CA VAL A 342 6.90 -3.77 -21.19
C VAL A 342 7.49 -3.69 -22.59
N HIS A 343 7.70 -4.82 -23.25
CA HIS A 343 8.26 -4.88 -24.60
C HIS A 343 7.40 -4.16 -25.65
N ASP A 344 6.08 -4.36 -25.61
CA ASP A 344 5.17 -3.89 -26.66
C ASP A 344 4.75 -2.43 -26.47
N THR A 345 4.87 -1.88 -25.27
CA THR A 345 4.40 -0.52 -24.94
C THR A 345 5.50 0.48 -24.67
N SER A 346 6.74 0.04 -24.45
CA SER A 346 7.88 0.94 -24.29
C SER A 346 8.25 1.60 -25.61
N ARG A 347 8.45 2.91 -25.61
CA ARG A 347 9.04 3.65 -26.74
C ARG A 347 10.52 3.30 -26.91
N GLU A 348 11.21 3.15 -25.79
CA GLU A 348 12.61 2.77 -25.69
C GLU A 348 12.75 1.71 -24.61
N LEU A 349 13.54 0.66 -24.88
CA LEU A 349 13.81 -0.42 -23.93
C LEU A 349 15.27 -0.87 -24.05
N LEU A 350 16.02 -0.66 -22.97
CA LEU A 350 17.34 -1.21 -22.76
C LEU A 350 17.22 -2.39 -21.80
N LEU A 351 17.55 -3.57 -22.29
CA LEU A 351 17.48 -4.82 -21.52
C LEU A 351 18.57 -5.77 -21.97
N ASN A 352 19.40 -6.22 -21.03
CA ASN A 352 20.45 -7.19 -21.29
C ASN A 352 20.05 -8.56 -20.72
N SER A 353 20.04 -9.59 -21.56
CA SER A 353 19.68 -10.95 -21.15
C SER A 353 20.67 -11.98 -21.70
N ARG A 354 21.07 -12.93 -20.86
CA ARG A 354 21.91 -14.05 -21.29
C ARG A 354 21.13 -14.95 -22.26
N ALA A 355 21.57 -15.06 -23.51
CA ALA A 355 20.85 -15.74 -24.60
C ALA A 355 20.34 -17.16 -24.27
N ARG A 356 21.12 -17.98 -23.54
CA ARG A 356 20.76 -19.37 -23.23
C ARG A 356 19.76 -19.51 -22.08
N THR A 357 19.84 -18.65 -21.08
CA THR A 357 19.07 -18.79 -19.82
C THR A 357 17.97 -17.75 -19.66
N GLY A 358 18.02 -16.64 -20.40
CA GLY A 358 17.14 -15.49 -20.19
C GLY A 358 17.42 -14.72 -18.90
N GLU A 359 18.58 -14.95 -18.27
CA GLU A 359 19.00 -14.26 -17.06
C GLU A 359 19.21 -12.76 -17.35
N LEU A 360 18.56 -11.90 -16.57
CA LEU A 360 18.79 -10.45 -16.63
C LEU A 360 20.19 -10.11 -16.12
N LEU A 361 20.97 -9.50 -16.99
CA LEU A 361 22.32 -9.02 -16.71
C LEU A 361 22.30 -7.49 -16.55
N PRO A 362 23.26 -6.91 -15.83
CA PRO A 362 23.44 -5.47 -15.81
C PRO A 362 23.60 -4.89 -17.22
N LEU A 363 23.06 -3.70 -17.43
CA LEU A 363 23.29 -2.88 -18.61
C LEU A 363 24.73 -2.35 -18.58
N ASP A 364 25.35 -2.25 -19.76
CA ASP A 364 26.55 -1.45 -19.94
C ASP A 364 26.14 0.00 -20.15
N LEU A 365 26.51 0.87 -19.20
CA LEU A 365 26.14 2.28 -19.20
C LEU A 365 27.19 3.19 -19.85
N ALA A 366 28.25 2.62 -20.44
CA ALA A 366 29.34 3.42 -21.03
C ALA A 366 28.85 4.39 -22.12
N ALA A 367 27.83 4.01 -22.88
CA ALA A 367 27.21 4.85 -23.90
C ALA A 367 26.03 5.70 -23.37
N GLU A 368 25.61 5.49 -22.12
CA GLU A 368 24.36 6.02 -21.56
C GLU A 368 24.63 6.99 -20.41
N ALA A 369 25.26 8.13 -20.71
CA ALA A 369 25.73 9.08 -19.71
C ALA A 369 24.63 9.58 -18.76
N ALA A 370 23.41 9.80 -19.26
CA ALA A 370 22.28 10.24 -18.44
C ALA A 370 21.82 9.16 -17.44
N LEU A 371 21.80 7.89 -17.86
CA LEU A 371 21.48 6.77 -16.96
C LEU A 371 22.60 6.54 -15.95
N ALA A 372 23.87 6.68 -16.36
CA ALA A 372 25.01 6.61 -15.45
C ALA A 372 24.93 7.70 -14.38
N GLN A 373 24.57 8.93 -14.75
CA GLN A 373 24.35 10.02 -13.79
C GLN A 373 23.19 9.74 -12.83
N LEU A 374 22.06 9.23 -13.33
CA LEU A 374 20.93 8.84 -12.48
C LEU A 374 21.34 7.76 -11.47
N VAL A 375 22.05 6.71 -11.91
CA VAL A 375 22.55 5.66 -11.00
C VAL A 375 23.50 6.21 -9.94
N ALA A 376 24.32 7.20 -10.29
CA ALA A 376 25.26 7.84 -9.38
C ALA A 376 24.61 8.86 -8.43
N ALA A 377 23.52 9.52 -8.86
CA ALA A 377 22.82 10.57 -8.11
C ALA A 377 21.78 10.03 -7.13
N VAL A 378 21.33 8.78 -7.30
CA VAL A 378 20.41 8.12 -6.38
C VAL A 378 21.09 7.96 -5.02
N ASP A 379 20.69 8.77 -4.02
CA ASP A 379 21.22 8.68 -2.66
C ASP A 379 20.63 7.48 -1.93
N LEU A 380 21.50 6.51 -1.63
CA LEU A 380 21.14 5.17 -1.19
C LEU A 380 20.69 5.12 0.28
N THR A 381 20.91 6.20 1.04
CA THR A 381 20.40 6.30 2.41
C THR A 381 18.89 6.53 2.44
N GLU A 382 18.26 7.07 1.41
CA GLU A 382 16.80 7.31 1.39
C GLU A 382 16.01 6.13 0.81
N LEU A 383 16.54 5.43 -0.20
CA LEU A 383 15.88 4.25 -0.80
C LEU A 383 16.11 2.94 -0.04
N GLY A 384 17.17 2.86 0.78
CA GLY A 384 17.55 1.66 1.53
C GLY A 384 17.16 1.64 3.01
N SER A 385 16.74 2.77 3.58
CA SER A 385 16.46 2.93 5.02
C SER A 385 15.01 2.59 5.43
N GLY A 386 14.14 2.23 4.48
CA GLY A 386 12.81 1.69 4.75
C GLY A 386 12.79 0.22 5.18
N ARG A 387 13.67 -0.19 6.10
CA ARG A 387 13.63 -1.52 6.73
C ARG A 387 12.93 -1.52 8.08
#